data_AF-A0A914Q1D6-F1
#
_entry.id   AF-A0A914Q1D6-F1
#
_cell.length_a   1.000
_cell.length_b   1.000
_cell.length_c   1.000
_cell.angle_alpha   90.00
_cell.angle_beta   90.00
_cell.angle_gamma   90.00
#
_symmetry.space_group_name_H-M   'P 1'
#
loop_
_entity.id
_entity.type
_entity.pdbx_description
1 polymer ?
#
loop_
_entity_poly.entity_id
_entity_poly.type
_entity_poly.pdbx_seq_one_letter_code
_entity_poly.pdbx_strand_id
1 'polypeptide(L)'
;MLKVSAFNSVAKQTSLVVEDEWKRMQDIIIRNVLQKQKEGEDTSVTSDAQYDSRGHCAKQAWQTIMCSRTKLVLTGHLLENTETNGISSAMEVEGLRRGLCELNERGLKIKNLTTDKNPSIAVMVKNEFKGIQHYIDPWHFVKNLKKMLRNATMKLNRASEIKDWLLPINNHIWYSIIEANGDGQRCAEQIFSILLHTLGIHEWKSGRLEDVLKEAHNKFSMTDSQKIAYAENDPSMISSIMQRARIKQISRLFQSL
;
A
#
# COMPACT_ATOMS: atom_id res chain seq x y z
N MET A 1 7.20 13.88 -43.80
CA MET A 1 6.21 14.18 -42.73
C MET A 1 4.86 13.65 -43.19
N LEU A 2 4.29 12.65 -42.52
CA LEU A 2 2.91 12.20 -42.82
C LEU A 2 1.96 13.39 -42.60
N LYS A 3 1.05 13.65 -43.54
CA LYS A 3 -0.02 14.64 -43.34
C LYS A 3 -0.84 14.21 -42.12
N VAL A 4 -1.23 15.15 -41.27
CA VAL A 4 -2.04 14.90 -40.05
C VAL A 4 -3.28 14.04 -40.36
N SER A 5 -3.88 14.21 -41.54
CA SER A 5 -5.01 13.39 -42.02
C SER A 5 -4.65 11.91 -42.21
N ALA A 6 -3.46 11.60 -42.75
CA ALA A 6 -2.99 10.23 -42.92
C ALA A 6 -2.66 9.59 -41.56
N PHE A 7 -2.04 10.35 -40.64
CA PHE A 7 -1.80 9.89 -39.26
C PHE A 7 -3.11 9.57 -38.55
N ASN A 8 -4.10 10.47 -38.60
CA ASN A 8 -5.40 10.27 -37.96
C ASN A 8 -6.17 9.07 -38.55
N SER A 9 -6.08 8.85 -39.87
CA SER A 9 -6.72 7.69 -40.52
C SER A 9 -6.07 6.37 -40.09
N VAL A 10 -4.73 6.33 -40.02
CA VAL A 10 -4.01 5.14 -39.55
C VAL A 10 -4.29 4.90 -38.08
N ALA A 11 -4.23 5.93 -37.24
CA ALA A 11 -4.52 5.85 -35.81
C ALA A 11 -5.93 5.33 -35.52
N LYS A 12 -6.93 5.74 -36.32
CA LYS A 12 -8.32 5.26 -36.18
C LYS A 12 -8.47 3.78 -36.55
N GLN A 13 -7.74 3.30 -37.55
CA GLN A 13 -7.78 1.89 -37.94
C GLN A 13 -7.02 1.02 -36.94
N THR A 14 -5.85 1.47 -36.48
CA THR A 14 -5.06 0.74 -35.50
C THR A 14 -5.72 0.72 -34.13
N SER A 15 -6.42 1.78 -33.73
CA SER A 15 -7.12 1.82 -32.44
C SER A 15 -8.19 0.74 -32.32
N LEU A 16 -8.95 0.48 -33.40
CA LEU A 16 -9.98 -0.56 -33.41
C LEU A 16 -9.38 -1.96 -33.24
N VAL A 17 -8.27 -2.25 -33.93
CA VAL A 17 -7.58 -3.55 -33.83
C VAL A 17 -6.98 -3.74 -32.44
N VAL A 18 -6.37 -2.69 -31.89
CA VAL A 18 -5.81 -2.72 -30.52
C VAL A 18 -6.92 -2.93 -29.49
N GLU A 19 -8.07 -2.27 -29.65
CA GLU A 19 -9.20 -2.40 -28.74
C GLU A 19 -9.83 -3.80 -28.80
N ASP A 20 -10.00 -4.35 -29.99
CA ASP A 20 -10.51 -5.71 -30.19
C ASP A 20 -9.58 -6.75 -29.57
N GLU A 21 -8.27 -6.63 -29.82
CA GLU A 21 -7.27 -7.54 -29.26
C GLU A 21 -7.17 -7.41 -27.74
N TRP A 22 -7.27 -6.19 -27.20
CA TRP A 22 -7.35 -5.94 -25.77
C TRP A 22 -8.55 -6.65 -25.15
N LYS A 23 -9.75 -6.47 -25.70
CA LYS A 23 -10.98 -7.13 -25.25
C LYS A 23 -10.86 -8.65 -25.32
N ARG A 24 -10.31 -9.18 -26.42
CA ARG A 24 -10.05 -10.61 -26.58
C ARG A 24 -9.13 -11.15 -25.50
N MET A 25 -8.03 -10.45 -25.18
CA MET A 25 -7.12 -10.82 -24.11
C MET A 25 -7.79 -10.77 -22.74
N GLN A 26 -8.52 -9.68 -22.43
CA GLN A 26 -9.28 -9.56 -21.19
C GLN A 26 -10.27 -10.71 -21.02
N ASP A 27 -11.00 -11.08 -22.07
CA ASP A 27 -11.95 -12.18 -22.04
C ASP A 27 -11.30 -13.51 -21.70
N ILE A 28 -10.12 -13.79 -22.25
CA ILE A 28 -9.37 -15.01 -21.96
C ILE A 28 -8.94 -15.01 -20.48
N ILE A 29 -8.36 -13.89 -20.02
CA ILE A 29 -7.86 -13.77 -18.65
C ILE A 29 -9.02 -13.91 -17.65
N ILE A 30 -10.10 -13.17 -17.84
CA ILE A 30 -11.25 -13.17 -16.93
C ILE A 30 -11.95 -14.53 -16.93
N ARG A 31 -12.06 -15.22 -18.08
CA ARG A 31 -12.57 -16.60 -18.12
C ARG A 31 -11.72 -17.55 -17.28
N ASN A 32 -10.40 -17.43 -17.34
CA ASN A 32 -9.50 -18.24 -16.53
C ASN A 32 -9.69 -17.96 -15.03
N VAL A 33 -9.82 -16.69 -14.63
CA VAL A 33 -10.07 -16.33 -13.22
C VAL A 33 -11.45 -16.82 -12.76
N LEU A 34 -12.49 -16.67 -13.58
CA LEU A 34 -13.83 -17.18 -13.29
C LEU A 34 -13.85 -18.69 -13.10
N GLN A 35 -13.07 -19.43 -13.89
CA GLN A 35 -12.96 -20.88 -13.74
C GLN A 35 -12.35 -21.25 -12.39
N LYS A 36 -11.27 -20.57 -11.97
CA LYS A 36 -10.70 -20.74 -10.62
C LYS A 36 -11.67 -20.37 -9.51
N GLN A 37 -12.47 -19.33 -9.72
CA GLN A 37 -13.52 -18.98 -8.77
C GLN A 37 -14.59 -20.06 -8.64
N LYS A 38 -14.98 -20.73 -9.72
CA LYS A 38 -15.92 -21.87 -9.67
C LYS A 38 -15.32 -23.09 -8.96
N GLU A 39 -14.00 -23.24 -8.98
CA GLU A 39 -13.26 -24.27 -8.23
C GLU A 39 -13.16 -23.94 -6.72
N GLY A 40 -13.78 -22.85 -6.26
CA GLY A 40 -13.84 -22.44 -4.86
C GLY A 40 -12.74 -21.47 -4.46
N GLU A 41 -11.97 -20.95 -5.41
CA GLU A 41 -10.85 -20.06 -5.11
C GLU A 41 -11.28 -18.60 -5.01
N ASP A 42 -10.86 -17.93 -3.93
CA ASP A 42 -11.13 -16.50 -3.76
C ASP A 42 -10.37 -15.64 -4.78
N THR A 43 -11.08 -14.70 -5.39
CA THR A 43 -10.50 -13.73 -6.33
C THR A 43 -9.93 -12.54 -5.56
N SER A 44 -8.61 -12.45 -5.53
CA SER A 44 -7.88 -11.31 -4.98
C SER A 44 -7.30 -10.44 -6.08
N VAL A 45 -7.50 -9.13 -5.97
CA VAL A 45 -7.05 -8.14 -6.96
C VAL A 45 -6.28 -7.01 -6.29
N THR A 46 -5.40 -6.38 -7.06
CA THR A 46 -4.68 -5.17 -6.70
C THR A 46 -4.97 -4.08 -7.72
N SER A 47 -5.06 -2.82 -7.26
CA SER A 47 -5.29 -1.68 -8.14
C SER A 47 -4.32 -0.54 -7.84
N ASP A 48 -3.93 0.16 -8.90
CA ASP A 48 -3.13 1.38 -8.85
C ASP A 48 -3.53 2.33 -10.00
N ALA A 49 -3.25 3.62 -9.86
CA ALA A 49 -3.51 4.65 -10.85
C ALA A 49 -2.23 5.41 -11.26
N GLN A 50 -1.98 5.45 -12.56
CA GLN A 50 -0.84 6.13 -13.15
C GLN A 50 -1.29 7.48 -13.71
N TYR A 51 -0.67 8.55 -13.26
CA TYR A 51 -1.02 9.92 -13.65
C TYR A 51 -0.05 10.47 -14.70
N ASP A 52 -0.56 11.29 -15.62
CA ASP A 52 0.23 11.95 -16.67
C ASP A 52 1.25 12.98 -16.13
N SER A 53 1.00 13.52 -14.94
CA SER A 53 1.80 14.55 -14.30
C SER A 53 1.72 14.46 -12.78
N ARG A 54 2.67 15.12 -12.10
CA ARG A 54 2.76 15.13 -10.64
C ARG A 54 1.93 16.28 -10.05
N GLY A 55 1.36 16.06 -8.87
CA GLY A 55 0.59 17.07 -8.14
C GLY A 55 -0.88 17.09 -8.56
N HIS A 56 -1.61 18.13 -8.13
CA HIS A 56 -3.07 18.21 -8.32
C HIS A 56 -3.50 18.70 -9.72
N CYS A 57 -2.58 18.78 -10.68
CA CYS A 57 -2.83 19.30 -12.03
C CYS A 57 -2.94 18.23 -13.12
N ALA A 58 -2.97 16.95 -12.76
CA ALA A 58 -3.09 15.87 -13.71
C ALA A 58 -4.35 15.98 -14.57
N LYS A 59 -4.17 15.83 -15.88
CA LYS A 59 -5.28 15.84 -16.84
C LYS A 59 -5.84 14.46 -17.07
N GLN A 60 -4.95 13.47 -17.06
CA GLN A 60 -5.28 12.09 -17.36
C GLN A 60 -4.72 11.15 -16.30
N ALA A 61 -5.49 10.12 -15.96
CA ALA A 61 -5.06 9.01 -15.13
C ALA A 61 -5.46 7.69 -15.80
N TRP A 62 -4.56 6.72 -15.75
CA TRP A 62 -4.84 5.34 -16.15
C TRP A 62 -4.94 4.48 -14.89
N GLN A 63 -6.15 4.08 -14.54
CA GLN A 63 -6.39 3.13 -13.47
C GLN A 63 -6.27 1.71 -14.02
N THR A 64 -5.69 0.79 -13.24
CA THR A 64 -5.61 -0.63 -13.61
C THR A 64 -5.98 -1.54 -12.45
N ILE A 65 -6.75 -2.60 -12.74
CA ILE A 65 -7.02 -3.71 -11.81
C ILE A 65 -6.34 -4.98 -12.32
N MET A 66 -5.51 -5.58 -11.48
CA MET A 66 -4.77 -6.81 -11.77
C MET A 66 -5.19 -7.94 -10.83
N CYS A 67 -5.30 -9.16 -11.34
CA CYS A 67 -5.46 -10.34 -10.49
C CYS A 67 -4.14 -10.65 -9.78
N SER A 68 -4.15 -10.63 -8.45
CA SER A 68 -2.94 -10.81 -7.63
C SER A 68 -2.32 -12.20 -7.80
N ARG A 69 -3.10 -13.19 -8.22
CA ARG A 69 -2.64 -14.57 -8.44
C ARG A 69 -1.99 -14.75 -9.81
N THR A 70 -2.73 -14.46 -10.87
CA THR A 70 -2.24 -14.68 -12.24
C THR A 70 -1.22 -13.62 -12.65
N LYS A 71 -1.15 -12.50 -11.93
CA LYS A 71 -0.32 -11.32 -12.27
C LYS A 71 -0.71 -10.68 -13.61
N LEU A 72 -1.94 -10.94 -14.07
CA LEU A 72 -2.47 -10.42 -15.31
C LEU A 72 -3.51 -9.32 -15.04
N VAL A 73 -3.48 -8.30 -15.89
CA VAL A 73 -4.43 -7.20 -15.85
C VAL A 73 -5.81 -7.71 -16.25
N LEU A 74 -6.81 -7.40 -15.43
CA LEU A 74 -8.21 -7.74 -15.68
C LEU A 74 -8.89 -6.61 -16.45
N THR A 75 -8.72 -5.37 -15.97
CA THR A 75 -9.25 -4.18 -16.64
C THR A 75 -8.41 -2.94 -16.37
N GLY A 76 -8.58 -1.93 -17.21
CA GLY A 76 -7.98 -0.62 -17.05
C GLY A 76 -8.84 0.46 -17.70
N HIS A 77 -8.85 1.63 -17.07
CA HIS A 77 -9.67 2.76 -17.49
C HIS A 77 -8.84 4.02 -17.57
N LEU A 78 -8.89 4.69 -18.73
CA LEU A 78 -8.44 6.07 -18.86
C LEU A 78 -9.51 7.01 -18.35
N LEU A 79 -9.12 7.91 -17.47
CA LEU A 79 -9.96 9.00 -16.98
C LEU A 79 -9.35 10.32 -17.39
N GLU A 80 -10.21 11.28 -17.70
CA GLU A 80 -9.87 12.69 -17.80
C GLU A 80 -10.39 13.46 -16.59
N ASN A 81 -9.66 14.48 -16.17
CA ASN A 81 -10.04 15.24 -14.97
C ASN A 81 -11.37 15.99 -15.13
N THR A 82 -11.79 16.27 -16.36
CA THR A 82 -13.10 16.84 -16.70
C THR A 82 -14.25 15.93 -16.24
N GLU A 83 -14.04 14.61 -16.23
CA GLU A 83 -14.99 13.62 -15.74
C GLU A 83 -15.13 13.63 -14.21
N THR A 84 -14.22 14.34 -13.52
CA THR A 84 -14.16 14.46 -12.07
C THR A 84 -14.16 15.92 -11.61
N ASN A 85 -14.82 16.80 -12.38
CA ASN A 85 -14.94 18.23 -12.09
C ASN A 85 -13.58 18.94 -11.93
N GLY A 86 -12.57 18.50 -12.66
CA GLY A 86 -11.19 19.00 -12.59
C GLY A 86 -10.38 18.47 -11.40
N ILE A 87 -10.93 17.55 -10.59
CA ILE A 87 -10.28 17.04 -9.38
C ILE A 87 -9.47 15.80 -9.74
N SER A 88 -8.19 16.00 -10.05
CA SER A 88 -7.27 14.91 -10.41
C SER A 88 -7.27 13.73 -9.44
N SER A 89 -7.27 13.97 -8.13
CA SER A 89 -7.28 12.89 -7.12
C SER A 89 -8.56 12.06 -7.09
N ALA A 90 -9.67 12.54 -7.68
CA ALA A 90 -10.91 11.79 -7.77
C ALA A 90 -10.92 10.81 -8.96
N MET A 91 -10.01 10.99 -9.94
CA MET A 91 -9.91 10.09 -11.09
C MET A 91 -9.56 8.66 -10.67
N GLU A 92 -8.67 8.47 -9.69
CA GLU A 92 -8.33 7.13 -9.17
C GLU A 92 -9.55 6.42 -8.57
N VAL A 93 -10.36 7.14 -7.79
CA VAL A 93 -11.58 6.59 -7.15
C VAL A 93 -12.59 6.20 -8.24
N GLU A 94 -12.79 7.08 -9.21
CA GLU A 94 -13.73 6.87 -10.31
C GLU A 94 -13.30 5.73 -11.24
N GLY A 95 -12.01 5.67 -11.58
CA GLY A 95 -11.43 4.58 -12.37
C GLY A 95 -11.60 3.22 -11.71
N LEU A 96 -11.32 3.16 -10.40
CA LEU A 96 -11.50 1.93 -9.63
C LEU A 96 -12.96 1.53 -9.55
N ARG A 97 -13.86 2.48 -9.31
CA ARG A 97 -15.31 2.23 -9.30
C ARG A 97 -15.80 1.64 -10.63
N ARG A 98 -15.38 2.21 -11.77
CA ARG A 98 -15.70 1.69 -13.11
C ARG A 98 -15.18 0.27 -13.31
N GLY A 99 -13.92 0.02 -12.96
CA GLY A 99 -13.34 -1.31 -13.12
C GLY A 99 -13.98 -2.36 -12.23
N LEU A 100 -14.35 -2.03 -11.00
CA LEU A 100 -15.09 -2.94 -10.12
C LEU A 100 -16.50 -3.23 -10.65
N CYS A 101 -17.20 -2.22 -11.17
CA CYS A 101 -18.51 -2.41 -11.82
C CYS A 101 -18.39 -3.31 -13.05
N GLU A 102 -17.45 -3.04 -13.96
CA GLU A 102 -17.25 -3.85 -15.17
C GLU A 102 -16.98 -5.32 -14.82
N LEU A 103 -16.07 -5.59 -13.87
CA LEU A 103 -15.74 -6.95 -13.47
C LEU A 103 -16.96 -7.66 -12.84
N ASN A 104 -17.76 -6.94 -12.05
CA ASN A 104 -18.98 -7.48 -11.46
C ASN A 104 -20.05 -7.78 -12.54
N GLU A 105 -20.24 -6.92 -13.52
CA GLU A 105 -21.14 -7.13 -14.67
C GLU A 105 -20.74 -8.36 -15.50
N ARG A 106 -19.42 -8.62 -15.58
CA ARG A 106 -18.85 -9.82 -16.19
C ARG A 106 -18.92 -11.07 -15.31
N GLY A 107 -19.58 -10.97 -14.15
CA GLY A 107 -19.82 -12.07 -13.22
C GLY A 107 -18.65 -12.41 -12.30
N LEU A 108 -17.56 -11.64 -12.32
CA LEU A 108 -16.39 -11.88 -11.48
C LEU A 108 -16.60 -11.30 -10.09
N LYS A 109 -16.74 -12.16 -9.07
CA LYS A 109 -16.92 -11.73 -7.69
C LYS A 109 -15.56 -11.50 -7.03
N ILE A 110 -15.20 -10.25 -6.76
CA ILE A 110 -13.95 -9.93 -6.06
C ILE A 110 -14.13 -10.19 -4.56
N LYS A 111 -13.21 -10.92 -3.95
CA LYS A 111 -13.18 -11.16 -2.50
C LYS A 111 -12.29 -10.14 -1.80
N ASN A 112 -11.07 -9.96 -2.30
CA ASN A 112 -10.06 -9.12 -1.69
C ASN A 112 -9.58 -8.07 -2.69
N LEU A 113 -9.49 -6.82 -2.26
CA LEU A 113 -8.97 -5.69 -3.03
C LEU A 113 -7.82 -5.06 -2.24
N THR A 114 -6.65 -4.91 -2.87
CA THR A 114 -5.53 -4.16 -2.29
C THR A 114 -5.26 -2.89 -3.10
N THR A 115 -5.18 -1.74 -2.43
CA THR A 115 -4.87 -0.44 -3.07
C THR A 115 -3.90 0.37 -2.23
N ASP A 116 -3.42 1.47 -2.80
CA ASP A 116 -2.78 2.53 -2.03
C ASP A 116 -3.70 3.12 -0.95
N LYS A 117 -3.08 3.77 0.03
CA LYS A 117 -3.81 4.42 1.14
C LYS A 117 -4.53 5.69 0.65
N ASN A 118 -5.76 5.51 0.20
CA ASN A 118 -6.67 6.60 -0.18
C ASN A 118 -7.99 6.49 0.61
N PRO A 119 -8.31 7.41 1.53
CA PRO A 119 -9.54 7.36 2.33
C PRO A 119 -10.82 7.33 1.49
N SER A 120 -10.83 8.00 0.34
CA SER A 120 -12.01 8.04 -0.54
C SER A 120 -12.27 6.68 -1.19
N ILE A 121 -11.22 5.91 -1.51
CA ILE A 121 -11.36 4.52 -1.98
C ILE A 121 -11.97 3.66 -0.88
N ALA A 122 -11.45 3.76 0.35
CA ALA A 122 -11.96 2.96 1.47
C ALA A 122 -13.46 3.22 1.73
N VAL A 123 -13.88 4.49 1.69
CA VAL A 123 -15.28 4.88 1.81
C VAL A 123 -16.12 4.33 0.66
N MET A 124 -15.66 4.48 -0.59
CA MET A 124 -16.35 3.98 -1.78
C MET A 124 -16.54 2.46 -1.73
N VAL A 125 -15.48 1.69 -1.45
CA VAL A 125 -15.55 0.23 -1.37
C VAL A 125 -16.51 -0.22 -0.28
N LYS A 126 -16.45 0.42 0.91
CA LYS A 126 -17.34 0.12 2.03
C LYS A 126 -18.81 0.37 1.72
N ASN A 127 -19.12 1.45 1.01
CA ASN A 127 -20.48 1.87 0.73
C ASN A 127 -21.10 1.13 -0.46
N GLU A 128 -20.34 0.96 -1.54
CA GLU A 128 -20.84 0.50 -2.84
C GLU A 128 -20.56 -0.99 -3.09
N PHE A 129 -19.44 -1.53 -2.61
CA PHE A 129 -18.97 -2.88 -2.91
C PHE A 129 -18.95 -3.78 -1.66
N LYS A 130 -20.12 -3.89 -1.02
CA LYS A 130 -20.30 -4.69 0.20
C LYS A 130 -19.87 -6.14 -0.03
N GLY A 131 -18.97 -6.64 0.82
CA GLY A 131 -18.44 -7.99 0.75
C GLY A 131 -17.02 -8.09 0.19
N ILE A 132 -16.51 -7.03 -0.45
CA ILE A 132 -15.09 -6.90 -0.76
C ILE A 132 -14.34 -6.55 0.53
N GLN A 133 -13.32 -7.35 0.87
CA GLN A 133 -12.36 -7.01 1.92
C GLN A 133 -11.29 -6.10 1.32
N HIS A 134 -11.18 -4.88 1.85
CA HIS A 134 -10.21 -3.89 1.40
C HIS A 134 -8.94 -3.92 2.25
N TYR A 135 -7.80 -4.04 1.58
CA TYR A 135 -6.46 -4.04 2.15
C TYR A 135 -5.66 -2.84 1.62
N ILE A 136 -4.74 -2.36 2.44
CA ILE A 136 -3.82 -1.28 2.07
C ILE A 136 -2.48 -1.89 1.67
N ASP A 137 -1.89 -1.42 0.57
CA ASP A 137 -0.55 -1.82 0.15
C ASP A 137 0.48 -1.46 1.24
N PRO A 138 1.16 -2.47 1.85
CA PRO A 138 2.16 -2.23 2.87
C PRO A 138 3.42 -1.54 2.34
N TRP A 139 3.66 -1.51 1.03
CA TRP A 139 4.87 -0.93 0.44
C TRP A 139 5.11 0.51 0.88
N HIS A 140 4.06 1.35 0.87
CA HIS A 140 4.18 2.75 1.31
C HIS A 140 4.52 2.87 2.79
N PHE A 141 3.97 1.99 3.63
CA PHE A 141 4.32 1.92 5.05
C PHE A 141 5.82 1.58 5.22
N VAL A 142 6.29 0.51 4.57
CA VAL A 142 7.69 0.07 4.64
C VAL A 142 8.63 1.17 4.12
N LYS A 143 8.28 1.81 3.00
CA LYS A 143 9.05 2.92 2.41
C LYS A 143 9.15 4.11 3.35
N ASN A 144 8.03 4.52 3.95
CA ASN A 144 7.99 5.65 4.87
C ASN A 144 8.81 5.36 6.14
N LEU A 145 8.72 4.16 6.68
CA LEU A 145 9.51 3.76 7.83
C LEU A 145 11.02 3.79 7.53
N LYS A 146 11.45 3.24 6.39
CA LYS A 146 12.85 3.34 5.93
C LYS A 146 13.33 4.79 5.85
N LYS A 147 12.48 5.69 5.32
CA LYS A 147 12.79 7.12 5.23
C LYS A 147 12.93 7.75 6.63
N MET A 148 12.05 7.40 7.55
CA MET A 148 12.11 7.88 8.94
C MET A 148 13.39 7.44 9.65
N LEU A 149 13.75 6.15 9.52
CA LEU A 149 14.98 5.60 10.10
C LEU A 149 16.22 6.33 9.57
N ARG A 150 16.33 6.51 8.25
CA ARG A 150 17.43 7.26 7.62
C ARG A 150 17.49 8.73 8.07
N ASN A 151 16.34 9.39 8.19
CA ASN A 151 16.30 10.78 8.63
C ASN A 151 16.74 10.91 10.10
N ALA A 152 16.36 9.95 10.95
CA ALA A 152 16.73 9.98 12.36
C ALA A 152 18.23 9.73 12.55
N THR A 153 18.84 8.86 11.75
CA THR A 153 20.29 8.60 11.82
C THR A 153 21.12 9.78 11.37
N MET A 154 20.68 10.47 10.32
CA MET A 154 21.34 11.70 9.86
C MET A 154 21.33 12.77 10.94
N LYS A 155 20.23 12.92 11.69
CA LYS A 155 20.15 13.86 12.82
C LYS A 155 21.05 13.50 14.00
N LEU A 156 21.42 12.24 14.14
CA LEU A 156 22.25 11.74 15.25
C LEU A 156 23.72 11.59 14.85
N ASN A 157 24.12 11.94 13.60
CA ASN A 157 25.45 11.68 13.04
C ASN A 157 25.88 10.20 13.08
N ARG A 158 24.93 9.25 13.15
CA ARG A 158 25.16 7.80 13.28
C ARG A 158 24.64 7.04 12.06
N ALA A 159 24.85 7.61 10.89
CA ALA A 159 24.35 7.07 9.61
C ALA A 159 25.00 5.75 9.20
N SER A 160 26.27 5.54 9.57
CA SER A 160 27.00 4.28 9.33
C SER A 160 26.39 3.11 10.11
N GLU A 161 26.01 3.33 11.37
CA GLU A 161 25.59 2.28 12.29
C GLU A 161 24.23 1.66 11.96
N ILE A 162 23.25 2.45 11.47
CA ILE A 162 21.92 1.92 11.12
C ILE A 162 21.84 1.35 9.72
N LYS A 163 22.82 1.64 8.85
CA LYS A 163 22.86 1.06 7.50
C LYS A 163 22.77 -0.47 7.57
N ASP A 164 23.44 -1.06 8.55
CA ASP A 164 23.47 -2.51 8.77
C ASP A 164 22.13 -3.06 9.31
N TRP A 165 21.31 -2.21 9.95
CA TRP A 165 19.99 -2.59 10.49
C TRP A 165 18.85 -2.40 9.49
N LEU A 166 19.01 -1.56 8.45
CA LEU A 166 17.94 -1.29 7.49
C LEU A 166 17.43 -2.55 6.78
N LEU A 167 18.34 -3.45 6.42
CA LEU A 167 17.98 -4.72 5.76
C LEU A 167 17.29 -5.69 6.73
N PRO A 168 17.83 -5.99 7.92
CA PRO A 168 17.14 -6.77 8.95
C PRO A 168 15.75 -6.23 9.31
N ILE A 169 15.62 -4.91 9.53
CA ILE A 169 14.33 -4.28 9.84
C ILE A 169 13.34 -4.49 8.69
N ASN A 170 13.77 -4.27 7.44
CA ASN A 170 12.92 -4.50 6.28
C ASN A 170 12.46 -5.96 6.16
N ASN A 171 13.37 -6.90 6.34
CA ASN A 171 13.08 -8.32 6.25
C ASN A 171 12.11 -8.75 7.35
N HIS A 172 12.31 -8.25 8.58
CA HIS A 172 11.41 -8.49 9.70
C HIS A 172 9.99 -7.99 9.43
N ILE A 173 9.84 -6.82 8.83
CA ILE A 173 8.51 -6.28 8.49
C ILE A 173 7.82 -7.12 7.42
N TRP A 174 8.52 -7.50 6.35
CA TRP A 174 7.94 -8.37 5.32
C TRP A 174 7.60 -9.75 5.87
N TYR A 175 8.48 -10.31 6.71
CA TYR A 175 8.20 -11.55 7.43
C TYR A 175 6.93 -11.42 8.28
N SER A 176 6.81 -10.34 9.06
CA SER A 176 5.63 -10.07 9.90
C SER A 176 4.34 -9.97 9.08
N ILE A 177 4.37 -9.30 7.92
CA ILE A 177 3.21 -9.19 7.02
C ILE A 177 2.78 -10.56 6.49
N ILE A 178 3.75 -11.38 6.09
CA ILE A 178 3.48 -12.73 5.54
C ILE A 178 2.98 -13.66 6.65
N GLU A 179 3.66 -13.68 7.79
CA GLU A 179 3.38 -14.58 8.91
C GLU A 179 2.01 -14.28 9.54
N ALA A 180 1.67 -13.01 9.67
CA ALA A 180 0.39 -12.59 10.20
C ALA A 180 -0.81 -13.08 9.37
N ASN A 181 -0.61 -13.44 8.10
CA ASN A 181 -1.63 -14.09 7.26
C ASN A 181 -3.00 -13.37 7.27
N GLY A 182 -2.98 -12.04 7.16
CA GLY A 182 -4.19 -11.21 7.17
C GLY A 182 -4.64 -10.73 8.56
N ASP A 183 -4.03 -11.20 9.65
CA ASP A 183 -4.26 -10.68 11.00
C ASP A 183 -3.49 -9.36 11.20
N GLY A 184 -4.18 -8.25 11.00
CA GLY A 184 -3.60 -6.91 11.17
C GLY A 184 -3.06 -6.64 12.57
N GLN A 185 -3.66 -7.23 13.62
CA GLN A 185 -3.20 -7.05 14.99
C GLN A 185 -1.89 -7.79 15.20
N ARG A 186 -1.84 -9.08 14.84
CA ARG A 186 -0.62 -9.89 14.90
C ARG A 186 0.52 -9.29 14.08
N CYS A 187 0.22 -8.79 12.88
CA CYS A 187 1.19 -8.10 12.02
C CYS A 187 1.78 -6.88 12.73
N ALA A 188 0.92 -6.03 13.33
CA ALA A 188 1.38 -4.88 14.09
C ALA A 188 2.24 -5.31 15.28
N GLU A 189 1.79 -6.30 16.06
CA GLU A 189 2.53 -6.81 17.22
C GLU A 189 3.93 -7.31 16.83
N GLN A 190 4.03 -8.08 15.75
CA GLN A 190 5.30 -8.56 15.23
C GLN A 190 6.19 -7.43 14.73
N ILE A 191 5.66 -6.50 13.94
CA ILE A 191 6.44 -5.35 13.45
C ILE A 191 7.01 -4.55 14.62
N PHE A 192 6.22 -4.32 15.67
CA PHE A 192 6.64 -3.54 16.83
C PHE A 192 7.49 -4.31 17.84
N SER A 193 7.51 -5.65 17.80
CA SER A 193 8.44 -6.46 18.59
C SER A 193 9.91 -6.10 18.32
N ILE A 194 10.20 -5.48 17.16
CA ILE A 194 11.53 -4.97 16.86
C ILE A 194 12.04 -3.97 17.91
N LEU A 195 11.14 -3.23 18.56
CA LEU A 195 11.46 -2.32 19.66
C LEU A 195 11.97 -3.09 20.87
N LEU A 196 11.33 -4.21 21.18
CA LEU A 196 11.71 -5.08 22.29
C LEU A 196 13.04 -5.78 21.99
N HIS A 197 13.23 -6.25 20.76
CA HIS A 197 14.51 -6.82 20.31
C HIS A 197 15.65 -5.81 20.40
N THR A 198 15.40 -4.54 20.10
CA THR A 198 16.42 -3.47 20.27
C THR A 198 16.70 -3.12 21.72
N LEU A 199 15.94 -3.67 22.67
CA LEU A 199 16.18 -3.53 24.11
C LEU A 199 16.70 -4.84 24.73
N GLY A 200 16.98 -5.87 23.92
CA GLY A 200 17.36 -7.20 24.41
C GLY A 200 16.21 -7.95 25.09
N ILE A 201 14.96 -7.52 24.87
CA ILE A 201 13.76 -8.14 25.44
C ILE A 201 13.19 -9.10 24.40
N HIS A 202 13.31 -10.40 24.68
CA HIS A 202 12.88 -11.49 23.79
C HIS A 202 11.65 -12.25 24.31
N GLU A 203 11.20 -11.94 25.52
CA GLU A 203 10.03 -12.56 26.14
C GLU A 203 9.13 -11.47 26.73
N TRP A 204 7.84 -11.55 26.44
CA TRP A 204 6.82 -10.71 27.05
C TRP A 204 5.58 -11.55 27.30
N LYS A 205 4.91 -11.32 28.44
CA LYS A 205 3.64 -12.02 28.73
C LYS A 205 2.68 -11.77 27.58
N SER A 206 1.87 -12.77 27.25
CA SER A 206 0.89 -12.77 26.14
C SER A 206 -0.27 -11.77 26.28
N GLY A 207 -0.07 -10.69 27.06
CA GLY A 207 -0.93 -9.52 27.08
C GLY A 207 -0.55 -8.60 25.93
N ARG A 208 -1.56 -8.05 25.26
CA ARG A 208 -1.47 -7.21 24.06
C ARG A 208 -0.26 -6.28 24.11
N LEU A 209 0.49 -6.23 23.00
CA LEU A 209 1.66 -5.35 22.87
C LEU A 209 1.33 -3.88 23.19
N GLU A 210 0.07 -3.48 23.04
CA GLU A 210 -0.44 -2.17 23.47
C GLU A 210 -0.14 -1.83 24.94
N ASP A 211 -0.19 -2.80 25.84
CA ASP A 211 0.06 -2.58 27.26
C ASP A 211 1.56 -2.42 27.54
N VAL A 212 2.40 -3.19 26.85
CA VAL A 212 3.87 -3.06 26.88
C VAL A 212 4.32 -1.71 26.27
N LEU A 213 3.69 -1.29 25.17
CA LEU A 213 3.96 0.00 24.52
C LEU A 213 3.51 1.20 25.36
N LYS A 214 2.37 1.12 26.05
CA LYS A 214 1.93 2.17 27.00
C LYS A 214 2.92 2.32 28.15
N GLU A 215 3.44 1.21 28.68
CA GLU A 215 4.43 1.24 29.76
C GLU A 215 5.78 1.81 29.29
N ALA A 216 6.20 1.47 28.06
CA ALA A 216 7.39 2.04 27.43
C ALA A 216 7.24 3.55 27.18
N HIS A 217 6.09 4.02 26.70
CA HIS A 217 5.86 5.47 26.47
C HIS A 217 5.82 6.29 27.76
N ASN A 218 5.36 5.70 28.87
CA ASN A 218 5.32 6.38 30.16
C ASN A 218 6.67 6.43 30.89
N LYS A 219 7.61 5.53 30.57
CA LYS A 219 8.95 5.49 31.20
C LYS A 219 9.99 6.42 30.55
N PHE A 220 9.77 6.91 29.33
CA PHE A 220 10.71 7.76 28.61
C PHE A 220 10.26 9.23 28.56
N SER A 221 10.30 9.90 29.71
CA SER A 221 10.39 11.36 29.81
C SER A 221 11.86 11.73 30.01
N MET A 222 12.54 12.18 28.95
CA MET A 222 13.93 12.67 29.05
C MET A 222 14.02 14.14 28.68
N THR A 223 14.77 14.89 29.49
CA THR A 223 15.05 16.32 29.30
C THR A 223 16.11 16.55 28.23
N ASP A 224 16.18 17.78 27.69
CA ASP A 224 17.06 18.12 26.57
C ASP A 224 18.56 17.89 26.84
N SER A 225 18.99 18.00 28.09
CA SER A 225 20.38 17.78 28.51
C SER A 225 20.79 16.30 28.48
N GLN A 226 19.84 15.37 28.60
CA GLN A 226 20.12 13.93 28.54
C GLN A 226 20.27 13.40 27.10
N LYS A 227 19.98 14.23 26.09
CA LYS A 227 20.05 13.88 24.66
C LYS A 227 21.49 13.88 24.10
N ILE A 228 22.47 14.44 24.81
CA ILE A 228 23.84 14.66 24.32
C ILE A 228 24.84 13.60 24.83
N ALA A 229 24.51 12.86 25.90
CA ALA A 229 25.46 11.95 26.55
C ALA A 229 25.32 10.45 26.19
N TYR A 230 24.36 10.05 25.36
CA TYR A 230 24.02 8.63 25.10
C TYR A 230 24.68 8.06 23.83
N ALA A 231 25.98 8.24 23.70
CA ALA A 231 26.77 7.66 22.62
C ALA A 231 27.93 6.86 23.21
N GLU A 232 27.74 5.55 23.36
CA GLU A 232 28.76 4.51 23.16
C GLU A 232 28.09 3.11 23.26
N ASN A 233 28.07 2.40 22.13
CA ASN A 233 27.73 0.97 21.97
C ASN A 233 26.35 0.44 22.45
N ASP A 234 25.25 1.16 22.20
CA ASP A 234 23.94 0.83 22.79
C ASP A 234 22.79 0.62 21.76
N PRO A 235 22.12 -0.56 21.76
CA PRO A 235 20.84 -0.84 21.09
C PRO A 235 19.71 0.17 21.38
N SER A 236 19.85 0.97 22.44
CA SER A 236 18.95 2.07 22.80
C SER A 236 18.78 3.17 21.76
N MET A 237 19.67 3.27 20.75
CA MET A 237 19.52 4.24 19.65
C MET A 237 18.30 3.94 18.78
N ILE A 238 18.07 2.67 18.42
CA ILE A 238 16.93 2.29 17.56
C ILE A 238 15.63 2.47 18.33
N SER A 239 15.62 2.08 19.61
CA SER A 239 14.50 2.35 20.53
C SER A 239 14.21 3.85 20.62
N SER A 240 15.23 4.70 20.80
CA SER A 240 15.08 6.16 20.85
C SER A 240 14.60 6.78 19.53
N ILE A 241 15.04 6.25 18.39
CA ILE A 241 14.60 6.69 17.06
C ILE A 241 13.14 6.34 16.82
N MET A 242 12.74 5.12 17.18
CA MET A 242 11.35 4.65 17.03
C MET A 242 10.40 5.33 18.04
N GLN A 243 10.89 5.70 19.24
CA GLN A 243 10.15 6.53 20.18
C GLN A 243 9.98 7.98 19.67
N ARG A 244 11.03 8.58 19.08
CA ARG A 244 10.99 9.93 18.47
C ARG A 244 10.19 9.99 17.17
N ALA A 245 10.01 8.85 16.48
CA ALA A 245 9.19 8.71 15.27
C ALA A 245 7.69 9.02 15.47
N ARG A 246 7.24 9.36 16.69
CA ARG A 246 5.87 9.72 17.06
C ARG A 246 4.86 8.62 16.70
N ILE A 247 4.68 7.72 17.66
CA ILE A 247 3.61 6.72 17.81
C ILE A 247 2.20 7.18 17.37
N LYS A 248 1.90 8.49 17.41
CA LYS A 248 0.64 9.06 16.90
C LYS A 248 0.39 8.87 15.40
N GLN A 249 1.42 8.58 14.59
CA GLN A 249 1.24 8.29 13.15
C GLN A 249 0.97 6.80 12.87
N ILE A 250 1.40 5.89 13.75
CA ILE A 250 1.31 4.43 13.52
C ILE A 250 0.04 3.83 14.15
N SER A 251 -0.51 4.44 15.21
CA SER A 251 -1.87 4.12 15.70
C SER A 251 -2.97 4.37 14.64
N ARG A 252 -2.74 5.25 13.67
CA ARG A 252 -3.63 5.53 12.52
C ARG A 252 -3.39 4.63 11.30
N LEU A 253 -2.43 3.70 11.37
CA LEU A 253 -2.10 2.78 10.27
C LEU A 253 -2.93 1.48 10.32
N PHE A 254 -3.50 1.13 11.48
CA PHE A 254 -4.21 -0.13 11.68
C PHE A 254 -5.61 0.01 12.29
N GLN A 255 -6.13 1.23 12.45
CA GLN A 255 -7.56 1.42 12.66
C GLN A 255 -8.27 1.30 11.30
N SER A 256 -8.94 0.16 11.11
CA SER A 256 -9.93 -0.02 10.05
C SER A 256 -10.99 1.07 10.14
N LEU A 257 -11.34 1.68 9.00
CA LEU A 257 -12.73 2.05 8.79
C LEU A 257 -13.54 0.79 8.49
#